data_AF-A0A975IDK7-F1
#
_entry.id   AF-A0A975IDK7-F1
#
_cell.length_a   1.000
_cell.length_b   1.000
_cell.length_c   1.000
_cell.angle_alpha   90.00
_cell.angle_beta   90.00
_cell.angle_gamma   90.00
#
_symmetry.space_group_name_H-M   'P 1'
#
loop_
_entity.id
_entity.type
_entity.pdbx_description
1 polymer ?
#
loop_
_entity_poly.entity_id
_entity_poly.type
_entity_poly.pdbx_seq_one_letter_code
_entity_poly.pdbx_strand_id
1 'polypeptide(L)'
;MFLLLRLASIISCVALTVVFFLFNFKGNILLPPERQGSSGLFLLKYEFYAVIASVFVFMLYTVITQIFVYSNFAKTKTIEILFFSAFLIGCLTESARLIIPLNGSWAFTSPLVLFAGRVIVLGRMLCPLSFLFIALMSDPEQRLNEERNMTMIFFTSMVCCAIIPINSVQVTHLCTIKWGYQTFLFIFRLSVFLLSGVSILAAGIQQGSERIRQTVAGYATLVTGYFILCNTDNYLKLFAGTALMASGTYLYLSNLHRKYLWQ
;
A
#
# COMPACT_ATOMS: atom_id res chain seq x y z
N MET A 1 -3.03 18.29 8.95
CA MET A 1 -2.60 16.89 8.67
C MET A 1 -2.21 16.64 7.21
N PHE A 2 -3.10 16.83 6.23
CA PHE A 2 -2.84 16.49 4.81
C PHE A 2 -1.59 17.14 4.17
N LEU A 3 -1.29 18.40 4.53
CA LEU A 3 -0.14 19.13 3.99
C LEU A 3 1.20 18.63 4.56
N LEU A 4 1.26 18.34 5.86
CA LEU A 4 2.43 17.73 6.51
C LEU A 4 2.68 16.32 5.98
N LEU A 5 1.61 15.52 5.82
CA LEU A 5 1.69 14.19 5.24
C LEU A 5 2.26 14.23 3.82
N ARG A 6 1.89 15.24 3.04
CA ARG A 6 2.38 15.43 1.66
C ARG A 6 3.85 15.80 1.64
N LEU A 7 4.24 16.79 2.43
CA LEU A 7 5.64 17.21 2.48
C LEU A 7 6.51 16.04 2.95
N ALA A 8 6.07 15.30 3.96
CA ALA A 8 6.76 14.11 4.44
C ALA A 8 6.86 13.01 3.35
N SER A 9 5.79 12.73 2.60
CA SER A 9 5.82 11.72 1.54
C SER A 9 6.71 12.14 0.37
N ILE A 10 6.67 13.41 -0.04
CA ILE A 10 7.55 13.96 -1.09
C ILE A 10 9.01 13.92 -0.63
N ILE A 11 9.32 14.41 0.56
CA ILE A 11 10.69 14.42 1.11
C ILE A 11 11.22 12.99 1.22
N SER A 12 10.42 12.06 1.74
CA SER A 12 10.80 10.64 1.86
C SER A 12 11.06 10.01 0.49
N CYS A 13 10.19 10.28 -0.49
CA CYS A 13 10.33 9.78 -1.86
C CYS A 13 11.62 10.33 -2.52
N VAL A 14 11.86 11.63 -2.42
CA VAL A 14 13.08 12.28 -2.97
C VAL A 14 14.33 11.80 -2.25
N ALA A 15 14.31 11.69 -0.92
CA ALA A 15 15.47 11.21 -0.16
C ALA A 15 15.82 9.76 -0.51
N LEU A 16 14.83 8.86 -0.56
CA LEU A 16 15.07 7.45 -0.84
C LEU A 16 15.48 7.20 -2.30
N THR A 17 14.93 7.95 -3.26
CA THR A 17 15.37 7.90 -4.65
C THR A 17 16.82 8.36 -4.79
N VAL A 18 17.18 9.50 -4.21
CA VAL A 18 18.56 10.03 -4.25
C VAL A 18 19.55 9.07 -3.58
N VAL A 19 19.23 8.56 -2.39
CA VAL A 19 20.08 7.58 -1.68
C VAL A 19 20.26 6.32 -2.52
N PHE A 20 19.18 5.80 -3.13
CA PHE A 20 19.27 4.62 -3.98
C PHE A 20 20.17 4.85 -5.21
N PHE A 21 20.01 5.98 -5.90
CA PHE A 21 20.86 6.33 -7.05
C PHE A 21 22.33 6.50 -6.68
N LEU A 22 22.63 7.16 -5.55
CA LEU A 22 24.00 7.32 -5.06
C LEU A 22 24.66 5.99 -4.73
N PHE A 23 23.92 5.05 -4.14
CA PHE A 23 24.41 3.70 -3.84
C PHE A 23 24.57 2.82 -5.09
N ASN A 24 23.66 2.97 -6.07
CA ASN A 24 23.76 2.30 -7.36
C ASN A 24 25.03 2.76 -8.12
N PHE A 25 25.30 4.06 -8.15
CA PHE A 25 26.47 4.63 -8.82
C PHE A 25 27.79 4.16 -8.22
N LYS A 26 27.81 3.85 -6.91
CA LYS A 26 28.97 3.27 -6.23
C LYS A 26 29.13 1.75 -6.44
N GLY A 27 28.23 1.09 -7.18
CA GLY A 27 28.29 -0.35 -7.43
C GLY A 27 27.98 -1.23 -6.19
N ASN A 28 27.46 -0.65 -5.12
CA ASN A 28 27.29 -1.32 -3.81
C ASN A 28 25.96 -2.06 -3.65
N ILE A 29 25.15 -2.19 -4.71
CA ILE A 29 23.88 -2.93 -4.64
C ILE A 29 24.19 -4.42 -4.79
N LEU A 30 23.99 -5.16 -3.70
CA LEU A 30 24.10 -6.61 -3.72
C LEU A 30 22.81 -7.20 -4.26
N LEU A 31 22.93 -8.00 -5.33
CA LEU A 31 21.82 -8.75 -5.91
C LEU A 31 21.44 -9.92 -4.98
N PRO A 32 20.15 -10.29 -4.90
CA PRO A 32 19.74 -11.49 -4.18
C PRO A 32 20.39 -12.74 -4.80
N PRO A 33 20.68 -13.78 -4.01
CA PRO A 33 21.14 -15.06 -4.54
C PRO A 33 20.15 -15.58 -5.59
N GLU A 34 20.69 -15.99 -6.73
CA GLU A 34 19.93 -16.29 -7.95
C GLU A 34 18.81 -17.30 -7.70
N ARG A 35 17.59 -16.97 -8.14
CA ARG A 35 16.50 -17.94 -8.16
C ARG A 35 16.61 -18.74 -9.45
N GLN A 36 17.15 -19.95 -9.35
CA GLN A 36 17.05 -20.93 -10.43
C GLN A 36 15.57 -21.29 -10.65
N GLY A 37 15.03 -20.83 -11.77
CA GLY A 37 13.71 -21.25 -12.25
C GLY A 37 12.86 -20.10 -12.72
N SER A 38 12.83 -19.90 -14.04
CA SER A 38 11.57 -19.75 -14.78
C SER A 38 11.83 -19.40 -16.26
N SER A 39 11.20 -20.21 -17.12
CA SER A 39 10.68 -19.99 -18.48
C SER A 39 11.25 -18.89 -19.40
N GLY A 40 11.45 -19.24 -20.68
CA GLY A 40 12.14 -18.44 -21.70
C GLY A 40 11.46 -17.15 -22.18
N LEU A 41 10.33 -16.72 -21.60
CA LEU A 41 9.67 -15.46 -21.95
C LEU A 41 10.19 -14.33 -21.03
N PHE A 42 10.83 -13.33 -21.63
CA PHE A 42 11.47 -12.19 -20.94
C PHE A 42 10.57 -11.48 -19.91
N LEU A 43 9.25 -11.39 -20.17
CA LEU A 43 8.28 -10.73 -19.28
C LEU A 43 7.85 -11.57 -18.06
N LEU A 44 8.08 -12.89 -18.09
CA LEU A 44 7.71 -13.86 -17.04
C LEU A 44 8.92 -14.36 -16.25
N LYS A 45 10.11 -13.92 -16.62
CA LYS A 45 11.34 -14.21 -15.90
C LYS A 45 11.43 -13.32 -14.66
N TYR A 46 11.97 -13.90 -13.59
CA TYR A 46 12.34 -13.18 -12.38
C TYR A 46 13.37 -12.11 -12.70
N GLU A 47 13.06 -10.86 -12.38
CA GLU A 47 13.94 -9.72 -12.60
C GLU A 47 13.97 -8.84 -11.35
N PHE A 48 15.13 -8.74 -10.72
CA PHE A 48 15.30 -7.97 -9.48
C PHE A 48 14.94 -6.48 -9.66
N TYR A 49 15.25 -5.92 -10.83
CA TYR A 49 14.89 -4.54 -11.17
C TYR A 49 13.37 -4.33 -11.22
N ALA A 50 12.56 -5.36 -11.52
CA ALA A 50 11.10 -5.24 -11.45
C ALA A 50 10.61 -5.10 -10.00
N VAL A 51 11.26 -5.78 -9.04
CA VAL A 51 10.99 -5.63 -7.61
C VAL A 51 11.27 -4.19 -7.16
N ILE A 52 12.44 -3.66 -7.51
CA ILE A 52 12.84 -2.28 -7.19
C ILE A 52 11.90 -1.26 -7.85
N ALA A 53 11.59 -1.46 -9.14
CA ALA A 53 10.65 -0.60 -9.86
C ALA A 53 9.26 -0.58 -9.20
N SER A 54 8.78 -1.70 -8.66
CA SER A 54 7.49 -1.75 -7.95
C SER A 54 7.48 -0.85 -6.70
N VAL A 55 8.62 -0.73 -6.00
CA VAL A 55 8.76 0.15 -4.85
C VAL A 55 8.70 1.61 -5.27
N PHE A 56 9.37 1.97 -6.36
CA PHE A 56 9.28 3.32 -6.93
C PHE A 56 7.87 3.65 -7.43
N VAL A 57 7.16 2.67 -8.02
CA VAL A 57 5.75 2.84 -8.38
C VAL A 57 4.92 3.16 -7.15
N PHE A 58 5.08 2.45 -6.03
CA PHE A 58 4.37 2.78 -4.79
C PHE A 58 4.67 4.20 -4.31
N MET A 59 5.93 4.62 -4.31
CA MET A 59 6.33 5.98 -3.94
C MET A 59 5.68 7.04 -4.83
N LEU A 60 5.83 6.92 -6.16
CA LEU A 60 5.25 7.87 -7.11
C LEU A 60 3.72 7.89 -7.03
N TYR A 61 3.10 6.71 -6.94
CA TYR A 61 1.67 6.58 -6.79
C TYR A 61 1.15 7.33 -5.56
N THR A 62 1.81 7.19 -4.40
CA THR A 62 1.37 7.88 -3.17
C THR A 62 1.44 9.40 -3.34
N VAL A 63 2.53 9.93 -3.89
CA VAL A 63 2.70 11.38 -4.13
C VAL A 63 1.65 11.90 -5.12
N ILE A 64 1.51 11.26 -6.29
CA ILE A 64 0.58 11.69 -7.35
C ILE A 64 -0.87 11.64 -6.84
N THR A 65 -1.25 10.55 -6.19
CA THR A 65 -2.62 10.37 -5.68
C THR A 65 -2.93 11.37 -4.58
N GLN A 66 -1.96 11.69 -3.72
CA GLN A 66 -2.15 12.69 -2.68
C GLN A 66 -2.19 14.13 -3.20
N ILE A 67 -1.53 14.41 -4.34
CA ILE A 67 -1.72 15.67 -5.09
C ILE A 67 -3.14 15.73 -5.66
N PHE A 68 -3.60 14.65 -6.28
CA PHE A 68 -4.94 14.55 -6.84
C PHE A 68 -6.04 14.70 -5.77
N VAL A 69 -5.93 13.99 -4.65
CA VAL A 69 -6.90 14.04 -3.54
C VAL A 69 -7.06 15.45 -3.00
N TYR A 70 -5.96 16.14 -2.71
CA TYR A 70 -6.04 17.53 -2.24
C TYR A 70 -6.65 18.47 -3.27
N SER A 71 -6.27 18.34 -4.54
CA SER A 71 -6.76 19.26 -5.57
C SER A 71 -8.28 19.14 -5.76
N ASN A 72 -8.81 17.93 -5.68
CA ASN A 72 -10.25 17.67 -5.85
C ASN A 72 -11.06 17.79 -4.55
N PHE A 73 -10.44 17.56 -3.38
CA PHE A 73 -11.15 17.48 -2.11
C PHE A 73 -10.65 18.45 -1.04
N ALA A 74 -9.83 19.45 -1.39
CA ALA A 74 -9.36 20.47 -0.43
C ALA A 74 -10.50 21.16 0.32
N LYS A 75 -11.67 21.32 -0.33
CA LYS A 75 -12.84 21.99 0.23
C LYS A 75 -13.84 21.04 0.91
N THR A 76 -13.67 19.72 0.76
CA THR A 76 -14.62 18.71 1.23
C THR A 76 -13.96 17.84 2.29
N LYS A 77 -14.29 18.05 3.56
CA LYS A 77 -13.84 17.18 4.66
C LYS A 77 -14.70 15.91 4.70
N THR A 78 -14.20 14.85 4.08
CA THR A 78 -14.84 13.54 4.08
C THR A 78 -13.99 12.50 4.80
N ILE A 79 -14.60 11.74 5.71
CA ILE A 79 -13.93 10.68 6.47
C ILE A 79 -13.41 9.54 5.58
N GLU A 80 -14.09 9.23 4.48
CA GLU A 80 -13.67 8.24 3.47
C GLU A 80 -12.29 8.60 2.88
N ILE A 81 -12.02 9.89 2.64
CA ILE A 81 -10.75 10.39 2.11
C ILE A 81 -9.65 10.35 3.17
N LEU A 82 -10.03 10.59 4.42
CA LEU A 82 -9.12 10.50 5.56
C LEU A 82 -8.56 9.08 5.68
N PHE A 83 -9.42 8.07 5.66
CA PHE A 83 -8.98 6.67 5.67
C PHE A 83 -8.30 6.26 4.37
N PHE A 84 -8.73 6.79 3.22
CA PHE A 84 -8.00 6.58 1.97
C PHE A 84 -6.58 7.16 2.03
N SER A 85 -6.37 8.26 2.77
CA SER A 85 -5.02 8.76 3.03
C SER A 85 -4.21 7.84 3.94
N ALA A 86 -4.85 7.15 4.89
CA ALA A 86 -4.21 6.08 5.68
C ALA A 86 -3.80 4.89 4.79
N PHE A 87 -4.61 4.53 3.79
CA PHE A 87 -4.20 3.56 2.76
C PHE A 87 -2.92 4.01 2.03
N LEU A 88 -2.85 5.28 1.61
CA LEU A 88 -1.64 5.82 0.95
C LEU A 88 -0.41 5.79 1.88
N ILE A 89 -0.57 6.05 3.17
CA ILE A 89 0.51 5.89 4.17
C ILE A 89 0.96 4.43 4.22
N GLY A 90 0.02 3.49 4.22
CA GLY A 90 0.31 2.06 4.15
C GLY A 90 1.13 1.70 2.90
N CYS A 91 0.75 2.20 1.72
CA CYS A 91 1.53 2.05 0.49
C CYS A 91 2.93 2.65 0.59
N LEU A 92 3.09 3.81 1.25
CA LEU A 92 4.38 4.45 1.43
C LEU A 92 5.34 3.57 2.25
N THR A 93 4.85 2.76 3.19
CA THR A 93 5.72 1.85 3.96
C THR A 93 6.46 0.82 3.10
N GLU A 94 5.96 0.52 1.89
CA GLU A 94 6.62 -0.39 0.95
C GLU A 94 7.97 0.15 0.47
N SER A 95 8.21 1.45 0.62
CA SER A 95 9.53 2.08 0.43
C SER A 95 10.63 1.51 1.33
N ALA A 96 10.28 1.01 2.51
CA ALA A 96 11.24 0.40 3.44
C ALA A 96 11.90 -0.87 2.87
N ARG A 97 11.34 -1.47 1.81
CA ARG A 97 11.98 -2.58 1.09
C ARG A 97 13.36 -2.22 0.54
N LEU A 98 13.59 -0.94 0.20
CA LEU A 98 14.89 -0.49 -0.32
C LEU A 98 16.01 -0.57 0.74
N ILE A 99 15.68 -0.60 2.04
CA ILE A 99 16.68 -0.70 3.11
C ILE A 99 17.46 -2.02 3.01
N ILE A 100 16.81 -3.10 2.55
CA ILE A 100 17.42 -4.43 2.44
C ILE A 100 18.55 -4.46 1.41
N PRO A 101 18.34 -4.11 0.12
CA PRO A 101 19.41 -4.09 -0.87
C PRO A 101 20.48 -3.03 -0.57
N LEU A 102 20.12 -1.91 0.08
CA LEU A 102 21.09 -0.89 0.49
C LEU A 102 22.03 -1.36 1.59
N ASN A 103 21.56 -2.20 2.52
CA ASN A 103 22.37 -2.72 3.62
C ASN A 103 23.13 -4.01 3.27
N GLY A 104 22.98 -4.54 2.05
CA GLY A 104 23.68 -5.76 1.60
C GLY A 104 23.35 -7.04 2.38
N SER A 105 22.31 -6.98 3.20
CA SER A 105 22.06 -7.91 4.31
C SER A 105 21.15 -9.06 3.88
N TRP A 106 21.57 -9.81 2.87
CA TRP A 106 20.83 -10.96 2.35
C TRP A 106 21.01 -12.22 3.20
N ALA A 107 22.19 -12.38 3.81
CA ALA A 107 22.56 -13.55 4.61
C ALA A 107 22.54 -13.30 6.13
N PHE A 108 22.66 -12.04 6.56
CA PHE A 108 22.67 -11.65 7.97
C PHE A 108 21.63 -10.58 8.23
N THR A 109 20.87 -10.70 9.31
CA THR A 109 19.82 -9.74 9.64
C THR A 109 20.35 -8.69 10.61
N SER A 110 20.39 -7.44 10.14
CA SER A 110 20.71 -6.29 10.98
C SER A 110 19.47 -5.75 11.71
N PRO A 111 19.63 -5.01 12.82
CA PRO A 111 18.52 -4.33 13.48
C PRO A 111 17.73 -3.38 12.54
N LEU A 112 18.42 -2.76 11.58
CA LEU A 112 17.80 -1.89 10.56
C LEU A 112 16.88 -2.68 9.63
N VAL A 113 17.30 -3.88 9.21
CA VAL A 113 16.49 -4.77 8.38
C VAL A 113 15.25 -5.21 9.16
N LEU A 114 15.38 -5.59 10.44
CA LEU A 114 14.24 -5.93 11.30
C LEU A 114 13.24 -4.78 11.43
N PHE A 115 13.74 -3.56 11.64
CA PHE A 115 12.91 -2.36 11.70
C PHE A 115 12.16 -2.14 10.38
N ALA A 116 12.84 -2.26 9.23
CA ALA A 116 12.22 -2.17 7.92
C ALA A 116 11.12 -3.22 7.73
N GLY A 117 11.37 -4.46 8.16
CA GLY A 117 10.38 -5.54 8.14
C GLY A 117 9.12 -5.20 8.95
N ARG A 118 9.28 -4.63 10.15
CA ARG A 118 8.16 -4.17 11.00
C ARG A 118 7.37 -3.05 10.34
N VAL A 119 8.05 -2.07 9.74
CA VAL A 119 7.41 -0.96 9.01
C VAL A 119 6.55 -1.48 7.85
N ILE A 120 7.05 -2.44 7.08
CA ILE A 120 6.29 -3.06 5.98
C ILE A 120 5.08 -3.83 6.51
N VAL A 121 5.21 -4.58 7.61
CA VAL A 121 4.08 -5.28 8.24
C VAL A 121 3.01 -4.30 8.69
N LEU A 122 3.42 -3.20 9.33
CA LEU A 122 2.52 -2.15 9.78
C LEU A 122 1.69 -1.60 8.62
N GLY A 123 2.33 -1.18 7.51
CA GLY A 123 1.58 -0.63 6.40
C GLY A 123 0.74 -1.65 5.65
N ARG A 124 1.23 -2.89 5.53
CA ARG A 124 0.44 -3.98 4.91
C ARG A 124 -0.79 -4.40 5.72
N MET A 125 -0.83 -4.09 7.02
CA MET A 125 -2.03 -4.21 7.89
C MET A 125 -2.87 -2.92 7.88
N LEU A 126 -2.23 -1.75 7.80
CA LEU A 126 -2.91 -0.47 7.69
C LEU A 126 -3.79 -0.37 6.43
N CYS A 127 -3.30 -0.87 5.29
CA CYS A 127 -4.05 -0.86 4.02
C CYS A 127 -5.43 -1.55 4.11
N PRO A 128 -5.55 -2.84 4.50
CA PRO A 128 -6.86 -3.47 4.60
C PRO A 128 -7.74 -2.83 5.69
N LEU A 129 -7.16 -2.44 6.84
CA LEU A 129 -7.93 -1.78 7.89
C LEU A 129 -8.49 -0.44 7.43
N SER A 130 -7.79 0.32 6.58
CA SER A 130 -8.28 1.62 6.12
C SER A 130 -9.56 1.50 5.32
N PHE A 131 -9.67 0.51 4.44
CA PHE A 131 -10.92 0.26 3.70
C PHE A 131 -12.04 -0.32 4.57
N LEU A 132 -11.68 -1.13 5.58
CA LEU A 132 -12.67 -1.61 6.53
C LEU A 132 -13.28 -0.45 7.33
N PHE A 133 -12.46 0.50 7.78
CA PHE A 133 -12.92 1.68 8.49
C PHE A 133 -13.67 2.67 7.59
N ILE A 134 -13.33 2.79 6.30
CA ILE A 134 -14.15 3.51 5.31
C ILE A 134 -15.58 2.96 5.32
N ALA A 135 -15.73 1.64 5.32
CA ALA A 135 -17.03 1.00 5.26
C ALA A 135 -17.81 1.11 6.58
N LEU A 136 -17.14 0.95 7.72
CA LEU A 136 -17.76 0.97 9.05
C LEU A 136 -18.10 2.38 9.56
N MET A 137 -17.33 3.39 9.16
CA MET A 137 -17.46 4.76 9.69
C MET A 137 -18.00 5.74 8.64
N SER A 138 -18.78 5.25 7.68
CA SER A 138 -19.38 6.09 6.62
C SER A 138 -20.47 7.04 7.15
N ASP A 139 -20.95 6.81 8.37
CA ASP A 139 -22.05 7.57 8.97
C ASP A 139 -21.71 9.04 9.27
N PRO A 140 -22.69 9.97 9.15
CA PRO A 140 -22.44 11.40 9.37
C PRO A 140 -21.95 11.73 10.78
N GLU A 141 -22.45 11.03 11.80
CA GLU A 141 -22.06 11.25 13.21
C GLU A 141 -20.59 10.92 13.47
N GLN A 142 -20.03 9.96 12.73
CA GLN A 142 -18.63 9.56 12.86
C GLN A 142 -17.67 10.61 12.30
N ARG A 143 -18.14 11.54 11.46
CA ARG A 143 -17.32 12.64 10.90
C ARG A 143 -16.80 13.58 11.97
N LEU A 144 -17.53 13.75 13.08
CA LEU A 144 -17.14 14.61 14.19
C LEU A 144 -15.99 14.04 15.02
N ASN A 145 -15.72 12.73 14.91
CA ASN A 145 -14.70 12.03 15.68
C ASN A 145 -13.52 11.57 14.81
N GLU A 146 -13.14 12.37 13.81
CA GLU A 146 -12.12 12.02 12.81
C GLU A 146 -10.76 11.64 13.42
N GLU A 147 -10.31 12.38 14.44
CA GLU A 147 -9.01 12.14 15.11
C GLU A 147 -9.01 10.82 15.89
N ARG A 148 -10.09 10.55 16.63
CA ARG A 148 -10.26 9.30 17.38
C ARG A 148 -10.23 8.11 16.45
N ASN A 149 -10.97 8.19 15.34
CA ASN A 149 -11.09 7.10 14.39
C ASN A 149 -9.76 6.82 13.66
N MET A 150 -8.99 7.87 13.35
CA MET A 150 -7.62 7.73 12.82
C MET A 150 -6.66 7.12 13.86
N THR A 151 -6.76 7.54 15.11
CA THR A 151 -5.93 6.99 16.18
C THR A 151 -6.20 5.50 16.38
N MET A 152 -7.47 5.08 16.33
CA MET A 152 -7.86 3.67 16.45
C MET A 152 -7.21 2.80 15.36
N ILE A 153 -7.32 3.19 14.09
CA ILE A 153 -6.76 2.39 13.00
C ILE A 153 -5.23 2.29 13.09
N PHE A 154 -4.55 3.39 13.42
CA PHE A 154 -3.09 3.37 13.61
C PHE A 154 -2.71 2.47 14.78
N PHE A 155 -3.39 2.60 15.92
CA PHE A 155 -3.15 1.78 17.09
C PHE A 155 -3.36 0.29 16.80
N THR A 156 -4.47 -0.08 16.15
CA THR A 156 -4.73 -1.47 15.75
C THR A 156 -3.64 -1.99 14.81
N SER A 157 -3.20 -1.20 13.83
CA SER A 157 -2.12 -1.61 12.92
C SER A 157 -0.77 -1.78 13.64
N MET A 158 -0.47 -0.96 14.65
CA MET A 158 0.72 -1.07 15.49
C MET A 158 0.67 -2.32 16.37
N VAL A 159 -0.49 -2.63 16.97
CA VAL A 159 -0.68 -3.86 17.75
C VAL A 159 -0.48 -5.10 16.86
N CYS A 160 -1.07 -5.13 15.66
CA CYS A 160 -0.83 -6.21 14.70
C CYS A 160 0.67 -6.33 14.36
N CYS A 161 1.33 -5.21 14.12
CA CYS A 161 2.77 -5.17 13.85
C CYS A 161 3.59 -5.72 15.01
N ALA A 162 3.23 -5.44 16.27
CA ALA A 162 3.94 -5.93 17.44
C ALA A 162 3.77 -7.45 17.64
N ILE A 163 2.55 -7.96 17.44
CA ILE A 163 2.20 -9.37 17.68
C ILE A 163 2.78 -10.30 16.60
N ILE A 164 2.79 -9.87 15.34
CA ILE A 164 3.21 -10.73 14.22
C ILE A 164 4.70 -11.09 14.37
N PRO A 165 5.05 -12.39 14.49
CA PRO A 165 6.46 -12.77 14.57
C PRO A 165 7.15 -12.55 13.22
N ILE A 166 8.37 -12.01 13.25
CA ILE A 166 9.23 -11.83 12.07
C ILE A 166 10.36 -12.84 12.13
N ASN A 167 10.58 -13.59 11.04
CA ASN A 167 11.67 -14.54 10.96
C ASN A 167 12.95 -13.82 10.50
N SER A 168 13.85 -13.55 11.44
CA SER A 168 15.13 -12.87 11.21
C SER A 168 16.14 -13.70 10.42
N VAL A 169 15.85 -14.94 10.02
CA VAL A 169 16.83 -15.79 9.34
C VAL A 169 16.68 -15.73 7.81
N GLN A 170 15.50 -15.34 7.30
CA GLN A 170 15.17 -15.44 5.88
C GLN A 170 14.68 -14.13 5.28
N VAL A 171 15.50 -13.53 4.42
CA VAL A 171 15.11 -12.44 3.52
C VAL A 171 14.60 -13.06 2.21
N THR A 172 13.43 -12.61 1.76
CA THR A 172 12.81 -13.07 0.51
C THR A 172 13.32 -12.25 -0.70
N HIS A 173 13.23 -12.85 -1.89
CA HIS A 173 13.53 -12.21 -3.18
C HIS A 173 12.75 -10.92 -3.45
N LEU A 174 11.61 -10.70 -2.77
CA LEU A 174 10.81 -9.48 -2.87
C LEU A 174 11.34 -8.31 -2.02
N CYS A 175 12.58 -8.40 -1.51
CA CYS A 175 13.15 -7.45 -0.54
C CYS A 175 12.26 -7.30 0.71
N THR A 176 11.75 -8.42 1.23
CA THR A 176 10.98 -8.44 2.49
C THR A 176 11.48 -9.54 3.41
N ILE A 177 11.45 -9.31 4.73
CA ILE A 177 11.71 -10.38 5.69
C ILE A 177 10.53 -11.34 5.68
N LYS A 178 10.80 -12.64 5.73
CA LYS A 178 9.76 -13.65 5.84
C LYS A 178 9.01 -13.51 7.16
N TRP A 179 7.69 -13.46 7.07
CA TRP A 179 6.83 -13.36 8.24
C TRP A 179 6.54 -14.75 8.81
N GLY A 180 6.40 -14.85 10.13
CA GLY A 180 5.80 -16.03 10.73
C GLY A 180 4.34 -16.13 10.29
N TYR A 181 3.91 -17.34 9.95
CA TYR A 181 2.55 -17.61 9.46
C TYR A 181 2.16 -16.80 8.20
N GLN A 182 3.09 -16.61 7.26
CA GLN A 182 2.88 -15.81 6.04
C GLN A 182 1.58 -16.15 5.30
N THR A 183 1.24 -17.44 5.15
CA THR A 183 -0.01 -17.87 4.49
C THR A 183 -1.25 -17.41 5.25
N PHE A 184 -1.25 -17.56 6.57
CA PHE A 184 -2.36 -17.11 7.42
C PHE A 184 -2.55 -15.60 7.33
N LEU A 185 -1.47 -14.82 7.41
CA LEU A 185 -1.54 -13.36 7.30
C LEU A 185 -1.98 -12.90 5.91
N PHE A 186 -1.60 -13.63 4.87
CA PHE A 186 -2.09 -13.37 3.52
C PHE A 186 -3.61 -13.57 3.45
N ILE A 187 -4.12 -14.70 3.94
CA ILE A 187 -5.55 -15.03 3.96
C ILE A 187 -6.32 -14.01 4.82
N PHE A 188 -5.80 -13.64 5.98
CA PHE A 188 -6.39 -12.62 6.85
C PHE A 188 -6.50 -11.27 6.17
N ARG A 189 -5.44 -10.80 5.51
CA ARG A 189 -5.49 -9.53 4.77
C ARG A 189 -6.51 -9.59 3.64
N LEU A 190 -6.55 -10.71 2.90
CA LEU A 190 -7.51 -10.92 1.83
C LEU A 190 -8.95 -10.91 2.36
N SER A 191 -9.24 -11.59 3.48
CA SER A 191 -10.57 -11.62 4.07
C SER A 191 -11.03 -10.26 4.56
N VAL A 192 -10.14 -9.45 5.15
CA VAL A 192 -10.46 -8.07 5.56
C VAL A 192 -10.79 -7.20 4.35
N PHE A 193 -10.04 -7.30 3.25
CA PHE A 193 -10.38 -6.57 2.02
C PHE A 193 -11.71 -7.04 1.42
N LEU A 194 -11.99 -8.34 1.40
CA LEU A 194 -13.28 -8.86 0.93
C LEU A 194 -14.43 -8.36 1.79
N LEU A 195 -14.28 -8.42 3.11
CA LEU A 195 -15.27 -7.89 4.06
C LEU A 195 -15.51 -6.40 3.83
N SER A 196 -14.45 -5.61 3.66
CA SER A 196 -14.56 -4.18 3.34
C SER A 196 -15.34 -3.93 2.05
N GLY A 197 -15.12 -4.73 1.01
CA GLY A 197 -15.86 -4.62 -0.24
C GLY A 197 -17.35 -4.92 -0.09
N VAL A 198 -17.69 -5.96 0.67
CA VAL A 198 -19.08 -6.31 1.01
C VAL A 198 -19.72 -5.20 1.83
N SER A 199 -19.01 -4.67 2.83
CA SER A 199 -19.51 -3.57 3.67
C SER A 199 -19.74 -2.28 2.88
N ILE A 200 -18.83 -1.91 1.96
CA ILE A 200 -19.03 -0.75 1.07
C ILE A 200 -20.27 -0.95 0.20
N LEU A 201 -20.44 -2.16 -0.36
CA LEU A 201 -21.61 -2.48 -1.17
C LEU A 201 -22.91 -2.37 -0.36
N ALA A 202 -22.95 -2.94 0.84
CA ALA A 202 -24.10 -2.90 1.73
C ALA A 202 -24.47 -1.46 2.12
N ALA A 203 -23.48 -0.66 2.54
CA ALA A 203 -23.68 0.75 2.89
C ALA A 203 -24.19 1.56 1.69
N GLY A 204 -23.67 1.33 0.49
CA GLY A 204 -24.11 2.06 -0.70
C GLY A 204 -25.51 1.67 -1.19
N ILE A 205 -25.94 0.42 -0.98
CA ILE A 205 -27.32 -0.01 -1.24
C ILE A 205 -28.29 0.67 -0.27
N GLN A 206 -27.95 0.72 1.03
CA GLN A 206 -28.76 1.40 2.05
C GLN A 206 -28.90 2.91 1.76
N GLN A 207 -27.84 3.54 1.25
CA GLN A 207 -27.83 4.96 0.87
C GLN A 207 -28.48 5.23 -0.50
N GLY A 208 -28.97 4.22 -1.24
CA GLY A 208 -29.60 4.40 -2.54
C GLY A 208 -28.68 4.92 -3.65
N SER A 209 -27.37 4.70 -3.54
CA SER A 209 -26.39 5.25 -4.49
C SER A 209 -26.44 4.52 -5.84
N GLU A 210 -26.90 5.19 -6.90
CA GLU A 210 -27.03 4.59 -8.25
C GLU A 210 -25.70 4.05 -8.81
N ARG A 211 -24.56 4.60 -8.37
CA ARG A 211 -23.22 4.24 -8.88
C ARG A 211 -22.42 3.36 -7.94
N ILE A 212 -23.04 2.77 -6.92
CA ILE A 212 -22.33 1.92 -5.95
C ILE A 212 -21.56 0.77 -6.62
N ARG A 213 -22.11 0.18 -7.69
CA ARG A 213 -21.46 -0.89 -8.46
C ARG A 213 -20.12 -0.43 -9.05
N GLN A 214 -20.04 0.80 -9.53
CA GLN A 214 -18.81 1.36 -10.10
C GLN A 214 -17.78 1.67 -9.01
N THR A 215 -18.22 2.15 -7.84
CA THR A 215 -17.34 2.37 -6.68
C THR A 215 -16.74 1.05 -6.17
N VAL A 216 -17.55 0.00 -6.05
CA VAL A 216 -17.09 -1.33 -5.61
C VAL A 216 -16.18 -1.97 -6.66
N ALA A 217 -16.48 -1.81 -7.96
CA ALA A 217 -15.59 -2.27 -9.03
C ALA A 217 -14.23 -1.54 -9.01
N GLY A 218 -14.23 -0.22 -8.80
CA GLY A 218 -13.01 0.58 -8.64
C GLY A 218 -12.20 0.16 -7.42
N TYR A 219 -12.87 -0.09 -6.30
CA TYR A 219 -12.25 -0.64 -5.09
C TYR A 219 -11.61 -2.01 -5.34
N ALA A 220 -12.34 -2.94 -5.96
CA ALA A 220 -11.84 -4.29 -6.23
C ALA A 220 -10.63 -4.27 -7.18
N THR A 221 -10.66 -3.44 -8.23
CA THR A 221 -9.52 -3.25 -9.15
C THR A 221 -8.32 -2.64 -8.45
N LEU A 222 -8.51 -1.63 -7.59
CA LEU A 222 -7.46 -1.02 -6.78
C LEU A 222 -6.78 -2.03 -5.87
N VAL A 223 -7.57 -2.81 -5.09
CA VAL A 223 -7.03 -3.80 -4.15
C VAL A 223 -6.30 -4.92 -4.88
N THR A 224 -6.82 -5.35 -6.03
CA THR A 224 -6.16 -6.35 -6.87
C THR A 224 -4.82 -5.84 -7.38
N GLY A 225 -4.78 -4.59 -7.88
CA GLY A 225 -3.54 -3.92 -8.29
C GLY A 225 -2.52 -3.84 -7.15
N TYR A 226 -2.96 -3.45 -5.96
CA TYR A 226 -2.13 -3.42 -4.74
C TYR A 226 -1.52 -4.79 -4.41
N PHE A 227 -2.31 -5.87 -4.40
CA PHE A 227 -1.79 -7.21 -4.12
C PHE A 227 -0.77 -7.71 -5.15
N ILE A 228 -1.02 -7.46 -6.43
CA ILE A 228 -0.11 -7.81 -7.52
C ILE A 228 1.20 -7.05 -7.35
N LEU A 229 1.12 -5.74 -7.09
CA LEU A 229 2.29 -4.88 -6.94
C LEU A 229 3.10 -5.25 -5.69
N CYS A 230 2.45 -5.64 -4.59
CA CYS A 230 3.14 -6.14 -3.41
C CYS A 230 3.97 -7.42 -3.68
N ASN A 231 3.56 -8.26 -4.62
CA ASN A 231 4.17 -9.55 -4.96
C ASN A 231 4.80 -9.54 -6.37
N THR A 232 5.29 -8.38 -6.81
CA THR A 232 5.95 -8.23 -8.10
C THR A 232 7.35 -8.80 -8.07
N ASP A 233 7.57 -9.78 -8.95
CA ASP A 233 8.84 -10.46 -9.22
C ASP A 233 9.27 -10.33 -10.68
N ASN A 234 8.34 -9.96 -11.57
CA ASN A 234 8.52 -9.89 -13.02
C ASN A 234 7.89 -8.60 -13.59
N TYR A 235 8.32 -8.19 -14.79
CA TYR A 235 7.79 -6.99 -15.46
C TYR A 235 6.30 -7.07 -15.79
N LEU A 236 5.75 -8.26 -16.10
CA LEU A 236 4.31 -8.39 -16.35
C LEU A 236 3.48 -7.97 -15.12
N LYS A 237 3.86 -8.45 -13.93
CA LYS A 237 3.17 -8.09 -12.68
C LYS A 237 3.33 -6.62 -12.35
N LEU A 238 4.50 -6.04 -12.64
CA LEU A 238 4.75 -4.60 -12.49
C LEU A 238 3.76 -3.77 -13.31
N PHE A 239 3.68 -4.02 -14.62
CA PHE A 239 2.79 -3.25 -15.50
C PHE A 239 1.32 -3.49 -15.18
N ALA A 240 0.92 -4.75 -15.01
CA ALA A 240 -0.46 -5.10 -14.67
C ALA A 240 -0.90 -4.50 -13.33
N GLY A 241 -0.07 -4.63 -12.28
CA GLY A 241 -0.34 -4.08 -10.96
C GLY A 241 -0.46 -2.55 -10.99
N THR A 242 0.46 -1.88 -11.70
CA THR A 242 0.44 -0.41 -11.84
C THR A 242 -0.82 0.07 -12.55
N ALA A 243 -1.18 -0.54 -13.68
CA ALA A 243 -2.36 -0.18 -14.46
C ALA A 243 -3.65 -0.39 -13.66
N LEU A 244 -3.78 -1.53 -12.96
CA LEU A 244 -4.95 -1.85 -12.13
C LEU A 244 -5.08 -0.91 -10.95
N MET A 245 -3.95 -0.57 -10.29
CA MET A 245 -3.97 0.32 -9.14
C MET A 245 -4.33 1.76 -9.55
N ALA A 246 -3.79 2.26 -10.67
CA ALA A 246 -4.10 3.59 -11.19
C ALA A 246 -5.56 3.70 -11.67
N SER A 247 -6.04 2.74 -12.47
CA SER A 247 -7.41 2.73 -12.99
C SER A 247 -8.45 2.55 -11.87
N GLY A 248 -8.21 1.63 -10.94
CA GLY A 248 -9.09 1.43 -9.78
C GLY A 248 -9.18 2.67 -8.89
N THR A 249 -8.06 3.36 -8.67
CA THR A 249 -8.02 4.62 -7.91
C THR A 249 -8.80 5.74 -8.57
N TYR A 250 -8.63 5.90 -9.88
CA TYR A 250 -9.40 6.89 -10.64
C TYR A 250 -10.89 6.61 -10.58
N LEU A 251 -11.32 5.35 -10.79
CA LEU A 251 -12.72 4.95 -10.70
C LEU A 251 -13.28 5.13 -9.28
N TYR A 252 -12.54 4.75 -8.25
CA TYR A 252 -12.96 4.89 -6.86
C TYR A 252 -13.12 6.38 -6.48
N LEU A 253 -12.07 7.18 -6.66
CA LEU A 253 -12.08 8.60 -6.25
C LEU A 253 -13.01 9.46 -7.10
N SER A 254 -13.15 9.21 -8.40
CA SER A 254 -14.07 9.98 -9.25
C SER A 254 -15.54 9.75 -8.86
N ASN A 255 -15.90 8.51 -8.51
CA ASN A 255 -17.24 8.21 -8.00
C ASN A 255 -17.44 8.78 -6.59
N LEU A 256 -16.42 8.73 -5.73
CA LEU A 256 -16.44 9.39 -4.43
C LEU A 256 -16.66 10.90 -4.56
N HIS A 257 -15.92 11.55 -5.46
CA HIS A 257 -16.02 12.99 -5.69
C HIS A 257 -17.42 13.39 -6.15
N ARG A 258 -18.00 12.62 -7.07
CA ARG A 258 -19.38 12.83 -7.52
C ARG A 258 -20.41 12.60 -6.42
N LYS A 259 -20.21 11.62 -5.52
CA LYS A 259 -21.09 11.40 -4.36
C LYS A 259 -21.24 12.68 -3.51
N TYR A 260 -20.17 13.46 -3.34
CA TYR A 260 -20.17 14.67 -2.51
C TYR A 260 -20.41 16.00 -3.26
N LEU A 261 -20.36 16.01 -4.59
CA LEU A 261 -20.72 17.20 -5.38
C LEU A 261 -22.24 17.41 -5.51
N TRP A 262 -23.02 16.35 -5.32
CA TRP A 262 -24.47 16.33 -5.55
C TRP A 262 -25.26 16.16 -4.24
N GLN A 263 -24.61 16.38 -3.10
CA GLN A 263 -25.20 16.52 -1.77
C GLN A 263 -25.03 17.97 -1.31
#